data_AF-A1SXR5-F1
#
_entry.id   AF-A1SXR5-F1
#
_cell.length_a   1.000
_cell.length_b   1.000
_cell.length_c   1.000
_cell.angle_alpha   90.00
_cell.angle_beta   90.00
_cell.angle_gamma   90.00
#
_symmetry.space_group_name_H-M   'P 1'
#
loop_
_entity.id
_entity.type
_entity.pdbx_description
1 polymer ?
#
loop_
_entity_poly.entity_id
_entity_poly.type
_entity_poly.pdbx_seq_one_letter_code
_entity_poly.pdbx_strand_id
1 'polypeptide(L)'
;MHSLEFIPHPSFKSLFQEADAQKIWALLKERDNVIRAETAVYLNKAPVEALTPELLRLDTFSKGCNKQRTDRLKQLIGSYVRYIMEARGYDIDEERRHRLKAGTESQPSLFKTSAVYVKRIENND
;
A
#
# COMPACT_ATOMS: atom_id res chain seq x y z
N MET A 1 1.63 21.05 -6.14
CA MET A 1 1.37 19.68 -5.64
C MET A 1 -0.01 19.73 -5.01
N HIS A 2 -1.03 19.12 -5.61
CA HIS A 2 -2.35 19.06 -4.96
C HIS A 2 -2.20 18.31 -3.63
N SER A 3 -2.77 18.86 -2.56
CA SER A 3 -2.80 18.19 -1.26
C SER A 3 -3.61 16.90 -1.40
N LEU A 4 -2.91 15.77 -1.36
CA LEU A 4 -3.52 14.44 -1.26
C LEU A 4 -4.15 14.29 0.13
N GLU A 5 -5.36 14.82 0.30
CA GLU A 5 -6.14 14.66 1.52
C GLU A 5 -6.84 13.29 1.50
N PHE A 6 -6.19 12.31 2.13
CA PHE A 6 -6.74 10.98 2.28
C PHE A 6 -7.89 10.99 3.30
N ILE A 7 -9.05 10.51 2.86
CA ILE A 7 -10.23 10.33 3.72
C ILE A 7 -10.38 8.84 4.03
N PRO A 8 -10.14 8.39 5.28
CA PRO A 8 -10.31 6.98 5.63
C PRO A 8 -11.79 6.58 5.61
N HIS A 9 -12.06 5.33 5.23
CA HIS A 9 -13.37 4.72 5.48
C HIS A 9 -13.72 4.81 6.99
N PRO A 10 -14.99 5.01 7.39
CA PRO A 10 -15.37 5.21 8.79
C PRO A 10 -14.81 4.15 9.76
N SER A 11 -14.77 2.89 9.33
CA SER A 11 -14.20 1.79 10.14
C SER A 11 -12.70 1.94 10.45
N PHE A 12 -11.96 2.76 9.71
CA PHE A 12 -10.54 3.05 9.95
C PHE A 12 -10.29 4.42 10.59
N LYS A 13 -11.33 5.22 10.87
CA LYS A 13 -11.16 6.59 11.35
C LYS A 13 -10.33 6.69 12.64
N SER A 14 -10.59 5.82 13.61
CA SER A 14 -9.81 5.76 14.86
C SER A 14 -8.37 5.31 14.61
N LEU A 15 -8.19 4.24 13.83
CA LEU A 15 -6.86 3.73 13.49
C LEU A 15 -6.02 4.77 12.74
N PHE A 16 -6.63 5.51 11.81
CA PHE A 16 -5.97 6.57 11.05
C PHE A 16 -5.39 7.65 11.97
N GLN A 17 -6.06 7.98 13.08
CA GLN A 17 -5.59 9.00 14.03
C GLN A 17 -4.39 8.53 14.87
N GLU A 18 -4.08 7.23 14.88
CA GLU A 18 -2.93 6.69 15.62
C GLU A 18 -1.59 7.10 14.99
N ALA A 19 -0.57 7.30 15.83
CA ALA A 19 0.76 7.72 15.39
C ALA A 19 1.38 6.76 14.35
N ASP A 20 1.20 5.45 14.52
CA ASP A 20 1.74 4.46 13.58
C ASP A 20 1.07 4.58 12.20
N ALA A 21 -0.24 4.78 12.15
CA ALA A 21 -0.97 4.94 10.90
C ALA A 21 -0.54 6.21 10.16
N GLN A 22 -0.25 7.29 10.89
CA GLN A 22 0.27 8.54 10.34
C GLN A 22 1.72 8.38 9.84
N LYS A 23 2.58 7.66 10.58
CA LYS A 23 3.95 7.34 10.12
C LYS A 23 3.93 6.54 8.82
N ILE A 24 3.08 5.51 8.75
CA ILE A 24 2.87 4.72 7.54
C ILE A 24 2.42 5.63 6.39
N TRP A 25 1.45 6.51 6.62
CA TRP A 25 0.95 7.42 5.59
C TRP A 25 2.04 8.38 5.09
N ALA A 26 2.84 8.94 6.00
CA ALA A 26 3.97 9.78 5.65
C ALA A 26 4.99 9.03 4.79
N LEU A 27 5.39 7.83 5.20
CA LEU A 27 6.32 6.96 4.47
C LEU A 27 5.83 6.67 3.05
N LEU A 28 4.56 6.26 2.89
CA LEU A 28 4.01 5.90 1.58
C LEU A 28 3.93 7.08 0.59
N LYS A 29 3.80 8.31 1.10
CA LYS A 29 3.77 9.53 0.27
C LYS A 29 5.14 10.02 -0.17
N GLU A 30 6.22 9.50 0.41
CA GLU A 30 7.57 9.87 -0.01
C GLU A 30 7.74 9.58 -1.50
N ARG A 31 8.38 10.52 -2.22
CA ARG A 31 8.53 10.45 -3.68
C ARG A 31 9.07 9.10 -4.15
N ASP A 32 10.09 8.58 -3.47
CA ASP A 32 10.72 7.32 -3.87
C ASP A 32 9.77 6.13 -3.68
N ASN A 33 8.91 6.16 -2.67
CA ASN A 33 7.92 5.11 -2.43
C ASN A 33 6.77 5.16 -3.42
N VAL A 34 6.36 6.36 -3.84
CA VAL A 34 5.43 6.52 -4.97
C VAL A 34 6.05 5.97 -6.26
N ILE A 35 7.32 6.29 -6.55
CA ILE A 35 8.03 5.75 -7.73
C ILE A 35 8.15 4.22 -7.65
N ARG A 36 8.46 3.65 -6.48
CA ARG A 36 8.49 2.18 -6.27
C ARG A 36 7.15 1.55 -6.58
N ALA A 37 6.05 2.15 -6.13
CA ALA A 37 4.70 1.67 -6.38
C ALA A 37 4.34 1.71 -7.87
N GLU A 38 4.62 2.82 -8.57
CA GLU A 38 4.39 2.95 -10.02
C GLU A 38 5.26 1.96 -10.82
N THR A 39 6.52 1.80 -10.42
CA THR A 39 7.45 0.85 -11.05
C THR A 39 6.99 -0.60 -10.86
N ALA A 40 6.46 -0.95 -9.68
CA ALA A 40 5.88 -2.26 -9.45
C ALA A 40 4.74 -2.55 -10.43
N VAL A 41 3.83 -1.59 -10.62
CA VAL A 41 2.73 -1.72 -11.59
C VAL A 41 3.24 -1.90 -13.01
N TYR A 42 4.22 -1.09 -13.43
CA TYR A 42 4.87 -1.22 -14.74
C TYR A 42 5.44 -2.64 -14.96
N LEU A 43 5.97 -3.27 -13.91
CA LEU A 43 6.51 -4.64 -13.94
C LEU A 43 5.44 -5.73 -13.71
N ASN A 44 4.14 -5.39 -13.78
CA ASN A 44 3.02 -6.30 -13.49
C ASN A 44 3.09 -6.93 -12.08
N LYS A 45 3.54 -6.14 -11.10
CA LYS A 45 3.61 -6.50 -9.68
C LYS A 45 2.66 -5.64 -8.84
N ALA A 46 2.34 -6.13 -7.66
CA ALA A 46 1.54 -5.37 -6.71
C ALA A 46 2.38 -4.26 -6.05
N PRO A 47 1.88 -3.02 -5.91
CA PRO A 47 2.62 -1.95 -5.27
C PRO A 47 3.11 -2.28 -3.85
N VAL A 48 2.27 -2.95 -3.04
CA VAL A 48 2.63 -3.30 -1.66
C VAL A 48 3.80 -4.29 -1.57
N GLU A 49 4.06 -5.06 -2.63
CA GLU A 49 5.22 -5.96 -2.70
C GLU A 49 6.52 -5.15 -2.72
N ALA A 50 6.58 -4.11 -3.57
CA ALA A 50 7.73 -3.22 -3.66
C ALA A 50 7.90 -2.32 -2.42
N LEU A 51 6.81 -2.02 -1.71
CA LEU A 51 6.81 -1.21 -0.49
C LEU A 51 7.12 -2.02 0.77
N THR A 52 7.03 -3.35 0.73
CA THR A 52 7.21 -4.23 1.90
C THR A 52 8.56 -4.01 2.61
N PRO A 53 9.71 -3.89 1.93
CA PRO A 53 10.99 -3.66 2.60
C PRO A 53 11.03 -2.38 3.45
N GLU A 54 10.39 -1.31 2.98
CA GLU A 54 10.32 -0.03 3.70
C GLU A 54 9.33 -0.10 4.87
N LEU A 55 8.18 -0.75 4.67
CA LEU A 55 7.18 -0.98 5.71
C LEU A 55 7.75 -1.81 6.87
N LEU A 56 8.54 -2.83 6.59
CA LEU A 56 9.15 -3.69 7.61
C LEU A 56 10.23 -3.00 8.46
N ARG A 57 10.67 -1.79 8.09
CA ARG A 57 11.54 -0.96 8.94
C ARG A 57 10.77 -0.28 10.08
N LEU A 58 9.45 -0.27 10.02
CA LEU A 58 8.62 0.31 11.07
C LEU A 58 8.44 -0.68 12.22
N ASP A 59 8.64 -0.21 13.45
CA ASP A 59 8.52 -1.01 14.68
C ASP A 59 7.18 -1.74 14.79
N THR A 60 6.12 -1.17 14.22
CA THR A 60 4.76 -1.71 14.21
C THR A 60 4.61 -3.06 13.51
N PHE A 61 5.60 -3.46 12.71
CA PHE A 61 5.65 -4.76 12.03
C PHE A 61 6.73 -5.71 12.58
N SER A 62 7.36 -5.35 13.71
CA SER A 62 8.35 -6.20 14.38
C SER A 62 7.71 -7.43 15.06
N LYS A 63 8.54 -8.41 15.40
CA LYS A 63 8.12 -9.60 16.15
C LYS A 63 7.55 -9.18 17.52
N GLY A 64 6.41 -9.74 17.90
CA GLY A 64 5.75 -9.48 19.19
C GLY A 64 4.64 -8.42 19.15
N CYS A 65 4.41 -7.76 18.02
CA CYS A 65 3.28 -6.86 17.85
C CYS A 65 1.93 -7.59 17.87
N ASN A 66 0.88 -6.89 18.34
CA ASN A 66 -0.49 -7.41 18.36
C ASN A 66 -0.95 -7.72 16.92
N LYS A 67 -1.18 -9.01 16.64
CA LYS A 67 -1.51 -9.51 15.30
C LYS A 67 -2.77 -8.86 14.73
N GLN A 68 -3.84 -8.73 15.52
CA GLN A 68 -5.10 -8.14 15.07
C GLN A 68 -4.91 -6.68 14.66
N ARG A 69 -4.15 -5.91 15.45
CA ARG A 69 -3.80 -4.52 15.11
C ARG A 69 -2.94 -4.45 13.85
N THR A 70 -1.92 -5.30 13.75
CA THR A 70 -1.06 -5.38 12.56
C THR A 70 -1.87 -5.71 11.30
N ASP A 71 -2.84 -6.62 11.37
CA ASP A 71 -3.72 -6.96 10.24
C ASP A 71 -4.61 -5.78 9.86
N ARG A 72 -5.12 -5.01 10.83
CA ARG A 72 -5.89 -3.79 10.58
C ARG A 72 -5.05 -2.70 9.91
N LEU A 73 -3.80 -2.53 10.31
CA LEU A 73 -2.87 -1.60 9.67
C LEU A 73 -2.55 -2.02 8.23
N LYS A 74 -2.39 -3.32 7.96
CA LYS A 74 -2.23 -3.82 6.58
C LYS A 74 -3.42 -3.50 5.69
N GLN A 75 -4.64 -3.63 6.21
CA GLN A 75 -5.84 -3.24 5.47
C GLN A 75 -5.85 -1.74 5.17
N LEU A 76 -5.50 -0.90 6.16
CA LEU A 76 -5.38 0.55 5.98
C LEU A 76 -4.28 0.91 4.96
N ILE A 77 -3.14 0.21 4.95
CA ILE A 77 -2.10 0.36 3.93
C ILE A 77 -2.67 0.06 2.54
N GLY A 78 -3.50 -0.97 2.39
CA GLY A 78 -4.20 -1.24 1.14
C GLY A 78 -5.04 -0.05 0.68
N SER A 79 -5.77 0.60 1.60
CA SER A 79 -6.54 1.82 1.31
C SER A 79 -5.65 3.02 0.94
N TYR A 80 -4.54 3.22 1.64
CA TYR A 80 -3.57 4.28 1.32
C TYR A 80 -2.98 4.10 -0.07
N VAL A 81 -2.50 2.90 -0.38
CA VAL A 81 -1.91 2.57 -1.67
C VAL A 81 -2.93 2.76 -2.78
N ARG A 82 -4.17 2.29 -2.59
CA ARG A 82 -5.24 2.53 -3.55
C ARG A 82 -5.42 4.02 -3.85
N TYR A 83 -5.56 4.84 -2.82
CA TYR A 83 -5.74 6.28 -2.97
C TYR A 83 -4.55 6.93 -3.70
N ILE A 84 -3.31 6.56 -3.34
CA ILE A 84 -2.11 7.05 -4.04
C ILE A 84 -2.15 6.66 -5.52
N MET A 85 -2.39 5.38 -5.83
CA MET A 85 -2.39 4.88 -7.20
C MET A 85 -3.49 5.53 -8.06
N GLU A 86 -4.71 5.68 -7.51
CA GLU A 86 -5.83 6.35 -8.18
C GLU A 86 -5.49 7.81 -8.49
N ALA A 87 -4.90 8.53 -7.54
CA ALA A 87 -4.44 9.91 -7.74
C ALA A 87 -3.28 10.03 -8.74
N ARG A 88 -2.58 8.93 -9.03
CA ARG A 88 -1.52 8.83 -10.04
C ARG A 88 -2.04 8.34 -11.40
N GLY A 89 -3.36 8.22 -11.56
CA GLY A 89 -3.99 7.82 -12.82
C GLY A 89 -3.89 6.32 -13.08
N TYR A 90 -3.98 5.51 -12.04
CA TYR A 90 -4.07 4.05 -12.15
C TYR A 90 -5.41 3.57 -11.60
N ASP A 91 -5.96 2.54 -12.22
CA ASP A 91 -7.19 1.88 -11.77
C ASP A 91 -6.86 0.49 -11.23
N ILE A 92 -7.67 0.02 -10.28
CA ILE A 92 -7.55 -1.37 -9.80
C ILE A 92 -7.91 -2.31 -10.93
N ASP A 93 -7.06 -3.31 -11.14
CA ASP A 93 -7.37 -4.45 -12.00
C ASP A 93 -8.23 -5.45 -11.20
N GLU A 94 -9.55 -5.34 -11.35
CA GLU A 94 -10.51 -6.18 -10.62
C GLU A 94 -10.44 -7.66 -11.01
N GLU A 95 -9.99 -7.95 -12.23
CA GLU A 95 -9.80 -9.32 -12.71
C GLU A 95 -8.54 -9.96 -12.09
N ARG A 96 -7.59 -9.14 -11.64
CA ARG A 96 -6.33 -9.59 -11.04
C ARG A 96 -6.22 -9.27 -9.56
N ARG A 97 -6.69 -10.20 -8.73
CA ARG A 97 -6.27 -10.27 -7.31
C ARG A 97 -5.11 -11.24 -7.16
N HIS A 98 -3.90 -10.71 -6.99
CA HIS A 98 -2.70 -11.53 -6.86
C HIS A 98 -2.55 -12.08 -5.44
N ARG A 99 -2.41 -13.41 -5.33
CA ARG A 99 -1.75 -14.04 -4.18
C ARG A 99 -0.27 -13.73 -4.26
N LEU A 100 0.26 -13.10 -3.22
CA LEU A 100 1.67 -12.81 -3.12
C LEU A 100 2.43 -14.07 -2.71
N LYS A 101 3.67 -14.19 -3.18
CA LYS A 101 4.54 -15.29 -2.77
C LYS A 101 4.76 -15.22 -1.27
N ALA A 102 4.86 -16.39 -0.64
CA ALA A 102 5.29 -16.47 0.76
C ALA A 102 6.67 -15.83 0.89
N GLY A 103 6.87 -15.07 1.96
CA GLY A 103 8.16 -14.42 2.21
C GLY A 103 9.25 -15.44 2.52
N THR A 104 10.46 -15.15 2.07
CA THR A 104 11.69 -15.84 2.48
C THR A 104 12.50 -14.92 3.40
N GLU A 105 13.59 -15.43 3.98
CA GLU A 105 14.51 -14.58 4.76
C GLU A 105 15.12 -13.47 3.89
N SER A 106 15.43 -13.77 2.62
CA SER A 106 16.00 -12.80 1.67
C SER A 106 14.95 -11.88 1.03
N GLN A 107 13.68 -12.27 1.03
CA GLN A 107 12.56 -11.52 0.46
C GLN A 107 11.34 -11.64 1.40
N PRO A 108 11.32 -10.87 2.50
CA PRO A 108 10.23 -10.96 3.46
C PRO A 108 8.91 -10.48 2.84
N SER A 109 7.81 -11.07 3.27
CA SER A 109 6.46 -10.74 2.80
C SER A 109 5.61 -10.27 3.97
N LEU A 110 4.96 -9.11 3.80
CA LEU A 110 4.06 -8.55 4.80
C LEU A 110 2.58 -8.87 4.49
N PHE A 111 2.26 -9.08 3.22
CA PHE A 111 0.90 -9.23 2.71
C PHE A 111 0.73 -10.60 2.04
N LYS A 112 -0.42 -11.24 2.27
CA LYS A 112 -0.75 -12.51 1.61
C LYS A 112 -1.39 -12.30 0.24
N THR A 113 -2.13 -11.21 0.09
CA THR A 113 -2.86 -10.84 -1.12
C THR A 113 -2.75 -9.35 -1.32
N SER A 114 -2.79 -8.90 -2.58
CA SER A 114 -2.84 -7.49 -2.91
C SER A 114 -3.70 -7.24 -4.14
N ALA A 115 -4.20 -6.00 -4.24
CA ALA A 115 -4.68 -5.46 -5.50
C ALA A 115 -3.50 -5.24 -6.45
N VAL A 116 -3.75 -5.44 -7.73
CA VAL A 116 -2.89 -5.00 -8.84
C VAL A 116 -3.60 -3.84 -9.53
N TYR A 117 -2.83 -3.04 -10.24
CA TYR A 117 -3.32 -1.83 -10.88
C TYR A 117 -2.88 -1.82 -12.35
N VAL A 118 -3.62 -1.10 -13.16
CA VAL A 118 -3.27 -0.80 -14.56
C VAL A 118 -3.26 0.70 -14.75
N LYS A 119 -2.41 1.20 -15.65
CA LYS A 119 -2.43 2.64 -15.97
C LYS A 119 -3.75 2.93 -16.68
N ARG A 120 -4.47 3.97 -16.23
CA ARG A 120 -5.68 4.43 -16.90
C ARG A 120 -5.30 4.85 -18.32
N ILE A 121 -5.98 4.27 -19.30
CA ILE A 121 -5.87 4.70 -20.69
C ILE A 121 -6.88 5.82 -20.86
N GLU A 122 -6.40 7.06 -21.01
CA GLU A 122 -7.25 8.15 -21.46
C GLU A 122 -7.48 7.95 -22.96
N ASN A 123 -8.69 7.49 -23.33
CA ASN A 123 -9.11 7.56 -24.71
C ASN A 123 -9.37 9.04 -25.03
N ASN A 124 -8.51 9.65 -25.84
CA ASN A 124 -8.84 10.90 -26.49
C ASN A 124 -9.89 10.60 -27.56
N ASP A 125 -11.16 10.87 -27.25
CA ASP A 125 -12.22 11.05 -28.25
C ASP A 125 -12.02 12.38 -29.01
#